data_AF-A0A376CMM7-F1
#
_entry.id   AF-A0A376CMM7-F1
#
_cell.length_a   1.000
_cell.length_b   1.000
_cell.length_c   1.000
_cell.angle_alpha   90.00
_cell.angle_beta   90.00
_cell.angle_gamma   90.00
#
_symmetry.space_group_name_H-M   'P 1'
#
loop_
_entity.id
_entity.type
_entity.pdbx_description
1 polymer ?
#
loop_
_entity_poly.entity_id
_entity_poly.type
_entity_poly.pdbx_seq_one_letter_code
_entity_poly.pdbx_strand_id
1 'polypeptide(L)'
;MKRPERIAFLTVGEIACWLRVLNKDTASRIFEPAILPLLAGEALRSSLSKDQKAALTGATLSGGVAAYEQVRVPTKSSGLGVAAVVGQHAGFITRLTDKRAAVSARGAAVGGAIVAAGVGLAAWKNRALVPAVALGGTAAVATAALADDERFRRRTTAEGGISHGANLMLAGEGLRLVRNTLLKDKKHNFWIGMLEGLTLGATSVGAMLLVDGVTE
;
A
#
# COMPACT_ATOMS: atom_id res chain seq x y z
N MET A 1 -17.47 20.27 -7.46
CA MET A 1 -16.29 20.03 -8.32
C MET A 1 -16.24 18.54 -8.65
N LYS A 2 -16.22 18.16 -9.94
CA LYS A 2 -16.03 16.76 -10.36
C LYS A 2 -14.55 16.41 -10.13
N ARG A 3 -14.24 15.32 -9.42
CA ARG A 3 -12.88 14.79 -9.22
C ARG A 3 -12.63 13.65 -10.23
N PRO A 4 -12.29 13.95 -11.51
CA PRO A 4 -12.21 12.92 -12.55
C PRO A 4 -11.16 11.85 -12.28
N GLU A 5 -10.05 12.22 -11.63
CA GLU A 5 -9.02 11.32 -11.12
C GLU A 5 -9.57 10.23 -10.19
N ARG A 6 -10.56 10.53 -9.34
CA ARG A 6 -11.16 9.55 -8.45
C ARG A 6 -12.03 8.54 -9.19
N ILE A 7 -12.78 9.03 -10.19
CA ILE A 7 -13.59 8.15 -11.04
C ILE A 7 -12.65 7.23 -11.81
N ALA A 8 -11.61 7.79 -12.43
CA ALA A 8 -10.60 6.99 -13.14
C ALA A 8 -9.92 5.99 -12.21
N PHE A 9 -9.54 6.40 -11.00
CA PHE A 9 -8.94 5.54 -9.98
C PHE A 9 -9.86 4.37 -9.60
N LEU A 10 -11.12 4.64 -9.26
CA LEU A 10 -12.08 3.62 -8.86
C LEU A 10 -12.39 2.67 -10.01
N THR A 11 -12.61 3.19 -11.21
CA THR A 11 -12.88 2.36 -12.39
C THR A 11 -11.69 1.47 -12.75
N VAL A 12 -10.48 2.03 -12.78
CA VAL A 12 -9.25 1.25 -13.06
C VAL A 12 -8.97 0.23 -11.96
N GLY A 13 -9.19 0.61 -10.69
CA GLY A 13 -9.04 -0.29 -9.55
C GLY A 13 -10.03 -1.45 -9.59
N GLU A 14 -11.30 -1.19 -9.89
CA GLU A 14 -12.33 -2.23 -10.02
C GLU A 14 -12.01 -3.19 -11.17
N ILE A 15 -11.63 -2.67 -12.34
CA ILE A 15 -11.19 -3.49 -13.47
C ILE A 15 -10.00 -4.38 -13.04
N ALA A 16 -8.98 -3.81 -12.40
CA ALA A 16 -7.80 -4.55 -11.97
C ALA A 16 -8.14 -5.66 -10.94
N CYS A 17 -9.06 -5.39 -10.00
CA CYS A 17 -9.55 -6.40 -9.06
C CYS A 17 -10.21 -7.58 -9.79
N TRP A 18 -11.07 -7.32 -10.78
CA TRP A 18 -11.67 -8.37 -11.58
C TRP A 18 -10.67 -9.11 -12.45
N LEU A 19 -9.65 -8.43 -12.99
CA LEU A 19 -8.58 -9.07 -13.75
C LEU A 19 -7.79 -10.07 -12.89
N ARG A 20 -7.56 -9.77 -11.60
CA ARG A 20 -7.00 -10.73 -10.63
C ARG A 20 -7.90 -11.93 -10.41
N VAL A 21 -9.20 -11.71 -10.20
CA VAL A 21 -10.17 -12.79 -10.03
C VAL A 21 -10.17 -13.73 -11.23
N LEU A 22 -10.14 -13.16 -12.43
CA LEU A 22 -10.23 -13.88 -13.71
C LEU A 22 -8.87 -14.39 -14.25
N ASN A 23 -7.78 -14.27 -13.48
CA ASN A 23 -6.44 -14.71 -13.86
C ASN A 23 -5.91 -14.07 -15.16
N LYS A 24 -6.15 -12.78 -15.34
CA LYS A 24 -5.72 -12.03 -16.53
C LYS A 24 -4.41 -11.29 -16.25
N ASP A 25 -3.33 -12.04 -16.03
CA ASP A 25 -2.02 -11.51 -15.62
C ASP A 25 -1.45 -10.46 -16.57
N THR A 26 -1.58 -10.66 -17.88
CA THR A 26 -1.08 -9.70 -18.89
C THR A 26 -1.76 -8.34 -18.76
N ALA A 27 -3.07 -8.32 -18.52
CA ALA A 27 -3.80 -7.08 -18.32
C ALA A 27 -3.49 -6.47 -16.93
N SER A 28 -3.38 -7.31 -15.91
CA SER A 28 -3.04 -6.89 -14.54
C SER A 28 -1.70 -6.15 -14.46
N ARG A 29 -0.72 -6.54 -15.29
CA ARG A 29 0.58 -5.83 -15.45
C ARG A 29 0.46 -4.41 -15.99
N ILE A 30 -0.66 -4.05 -16.60
CA ILE A 30 -0.90 -2.72 -17.16
C ILE A 30 -1.78 -1.90 -16.20
N PHE A 31 -2.86 -2.51 -15.71
CA PHE A 31 -3.85 -1.79 -14.91
C PHE A 31 -3.38 -1.53 -13.47
N GLU A 32 -2.75 -2.49 -12.79
CA GLU A 32 -2.33 -2.29 -11.38
C GLU A 32 -1.30 -1.17 -11.19
N PRO A 33 -0.24 -1.07 -12.00
CA PRO A 33 0.74 0.00 -11.86
C PRO A 33 0.15 1.40 -12.13
N ALA A 34 -0.96 1.48 -12.85
CA ALA A 34 -1.62 2.73 -13.19
C ALA A 34 -2.50 3.27 -12.04
N ILE A 35 -2.95 2.42 -11.10
CA ILE A 35 -3.89 2.79 -10.04
C ILE A 35 -3.35 3.94 -9.19
N LEU A 36 -2.20 3.76 -8.54
CA LEU A 36 -1.67 4.76 -7.61
C LEU A 36 -1.24 6.06 -8.31
N PRO A 37 -0.58 6.04 -9.49
CA PRO A 37 -0.32 7.26 -10.25
C PRO A 37 -1.56 8.11 -10.56
N LEU A 38 -2.75 7.51 -10.72
CA LEU A 38 -3.98 8.29 -10.90
C LEU A 38 -4.34 9.15 -9.68
N LEU A 39 -3.94 8.73 -8.46
CA LEU A 39 -4.09 9.55 -7.24
C LEU A 39 -3.09 10.71 -7.17
N ALA A 40 -2.02 10.71 -7.96
CA ALA A 40 -1.07 11.82 -7.98
C ALA A 40 -1.75 13.16 -8.34
N GLY A 41 -2.82 13.11 -9.15
CA GLY A 41 -3.60 14.30 -9.49
C GLY A 41 -4.26 14.96 -8.27
N GLU A 42 -4.64 14.19 -7.25
CA GLU A 42 -5.18 14.74 -5.99
C GLU A 42 -4.08 15.48 -5.23
N ALA A 43 -2.90 14.84 -5.09
CA ALA A 43 -1.73 15.44 -4.45
C ALA A 43 -1.33 16.77 -5.10
N LEU A 44 -1.30 16.82 -6.44
CA LEU A 44 -0.90 18.02 -7.20
C LEU A 44 -1.89 19.18 -7.05
N ARG A 45 -3.20 18.88 -6.92
CA ARG A 45 -4.26 19.88 -6.76
C ARG A 45 -4.50 20.33 -5.32
N SER A 46 -3.92 19.65 -4.34
CA SER A 46 -4.00 20.02 -2.92
C SER A 46 -3.41 21.42 -2.64
N SER A 47 -3.72 21.99 -1.47
CA SER A 47 -3.16 23.25 -0.97
C SER A 47 -1.76 23.09 -0.33
N LEU A 48 -1.17 21.90 -0.43
CA LEU A 48 0.13 21.58 0.17
C LEU A 48 1.28 22.41 -0.41
N SER A 49 2.37 22.55 0.35
CA SER A 49 3.61 23.15 -0.15
C SER A 49 4.23 22.31 -1.29
N LYS A 50 5.13 22.93 -2.08
CA LYS A 50 5.76 22.27 -3.24
C LYS A 50 6.46 20.95 -2.85
N ASP A 51 7.19 20.95 -1.74
CA ASP A 51 7.95 19.79 -1.27
C ASP A 51 7.03 18.65 -0.82
N GLN A 52 5.92 18.99 -0.16
CA GLN A 52 4.90 18.04 0.27
C GLN A 52 4.17 17.41 -0.91
N LYS A 53 3.88 18.20 -1.96
CA LYS A 53 3.34 17.69 -3.22
C LYS A 53 4.32 16.73 -3.89
N ALA A 54 5.59 17.12 -3.98
CA ALA A 54 6.63 16.29 -4.59
C ALA A 54 6.79 14.96 -3.84
N ALA A 55 6.79 14.99 -2.50
CA ALA A 55 6.88 13.77 -1.68
C ALA A 55 5.67 12.84 -1.91
N LEU A 56 4.45 13.39 -1.94
CA LEU A 56 3.24 12.58 -2.10
C LEU A 56 3.06 12.07 -3.54
N THR A 57 3.39 12.87 -4.55
CA THR A 57 3.44 12.41 -5.94
C THR A 57 4.54 11.36 -6.15
N GLY A 58 5.70 11.55 -5.54
CA GLY A 58 6.77 10.54 -5.55
C GLY A 58 6.32 9.24 -4.90
N ALA A 59 5.55 9.31 -3.81
CA ALA A 59 4.98 8.14 -3.16
C ALA A 59 4.03 7.36 -4.06
N THR A 60 3.09 8.05 -4.73
CA THR A 60 2.10 7.39 -5.60
C THR A 60 2.75 6.79 -6.86
N LEU A 61 3.74 7.46 -7.43
CA LEU A 61 4.54 6.92 -8.54
C LEU A 61 5.36 5.69 -8.11
N SER A 62 6.02 5.77 -6.95
CA SER A 62 6.75 4.63 -6.38
C SER A 62 5.82 3.45 -6.13
N GLY A 63 4.59 3.70 -5.66
CA GLY A 63 3.60 2.65 -5.50
C GLY A 63 3.18 1.99 -6.81
N GLY A 64 3.11 2.74 -7.92
CA GLY A 64 2.89 2.16 -9.25
C GLY A 64 4.03 1.22 -9.66
N VAL A 65 5.29 1.61 -9.42
CA VAL A 65 6.48 0.77 -9.68
C VAL A 65 6.46 -0.48 -8.78
N ALA A 66 6.10 -0.32 -7.51
CA ALA A 66 5.96 -1.44 -6.58
C ALA A 66 4.92 -2.45 -7.07
N ALA A 67 3.73 -1.97 -7.48
CA ALA A 67 2.69 -2.83 -8.04
C ALA A 67 3.15 -3.58 -9.29
N TYR A 68 3.87 -2.91 -10.20
CA TYR A 68 4.44 -3.55 -11.39
C TYR A 68 5.39 -4.70 -11.02
N GLU A 69 6.35 -4.44 -10.12
CA GLU A 69 7.33 -5.45 -9.72
C GLU A 69 6.68 -6.60 -8.93
N GLN A 70 5.65 -6.32 -8.13
CA GLN A 70 4.89 -7.32 -7.38
C GLN A 70 4.04 -8.22 -8.30
N VAL A 71 3.54 -7.72 -9.43
CA VAL A 71 2.87 -8.56 -10.46
C VAL A 71 3.89 -9.34 -11.28
N ARG A 72 5.04 -8.73 -11.59
CA ARG A 72 6.08 -9.33 -12.44
C ARG A 72 6.78 -10.49 -11.76
N VAL A 73 7.14 -10.34 -10.47
CA VAL A 73 7.92 -11.32 -9.70
C VAL A 73 7.31 -11.53 -8.30
N PRO A 74 6.10 -12.10 -8.19
CA PRO A 74 5.37 -12.14 -6.91
C PRO A 74 6.07 -12.94 -5.81
N THR A 75 6.81 -13.99 -6.17
CA THR A 75 7.40 -14.93 -5.20
C THR A 75 8.88 -14.68 -4.90
N LYS A 76 9.47 -13.59 -5.42
CA LYS A 76 10.85 -13.19 -5.11
C LYS A 76 10.93 -11.70 -4.83
N SER A 77 11.80 -11.28 -3.92
CA SER A 77 12.09 -9.85 -3.75
C SER A 77 12.95 -9.33 -4.91
N SER A 78 12.52 -8.26 -5.56
CA SER A 78 13.40 -7.48 -6.44
C SER A 78 13.87 -6.22 -5.70
N GLY A 79 15.13 -5.82 -5.90
CA GLY A 79 15.68 -4.61 -5.27
C GLY A 79 14.87 -3.36 -5.61
N LEU A 80 14.41 -3.26 -6.87
CA LEU A 80 13.54 -2.17 -7.32
C LEU A 80 12.18 -2.20 -6.63
N GLY A 81 11.53 -3.37 -6.55
CA GLY A 81 10.23 -3.50 -5.89
C GLY A 81 10.30 -3.14 -4.40
N VAL A 82 11.37 -3.57 -3.71
CA VAL A 82 11.62 -3.20 -2.31
C VAL A 82 11.82 -1.70 -2.16
N ALA A 83 12.70 -1.10 -2.97
CA ALA A 83 12.95 0.34 -2.95
C ALA A 83 11.68 1.15 -3.26
N ALA A 84 10.86 0.68 -4.19
CA ALA A 84 9.61 1.31 -4.58
C ALA A 84 8.56 1.27 -3.45
N VAL A 85 8.39 0.13 -2.76
CA VAL A 85 7.51 0.04 -1.57
C VAL A 85 8.02 0.95 -0.45
N VAL A 86 9.32 0.93 -0.17
CA VAL A 86 9.92 1.81 0.84
C VAL A 86 9.73 3.28 0.47
N GLY A 87 9.94 3.65 -0.79
CA GLY A 87 9.74 5.01 -1.29
C GLY A 87 8.29 5.47 -1.19
N GLN A 88 7.33 4.59 -1.51
CA GLN A 88 5.91 4.86 -1.31
C GLN A 88 5.60 5.18 0.15
N HIS A 89 6.03 4.33 1.09
CA HIS A 89 5.79 4.54 2.50
C HIS A 89 6.58 5.73 3.07
N ALA A 90 7.80 5.99 2.60
CA ALA A 90 8.59 7.14 3.02
C ALA A 90 7.89 8.46 2.72
N GLY A 91 7.24 8.60 1.55
CA GLY A 91 6.47 9.80 1.24
C GLY A 91 5.25 9.96 2.15
N PHE A 92 4.53 8.88 2.47
CA PHE A 92 3.45 8.93 3.46
C PHE A 92 3.94 9.27 4.87
N ILE A 93 5.03 8.64 5.33
CA ILE A 93 5.66 8.90 6.63
C ILE A 93 6.09 10.37 6.73
N THR A 94 6.67 10.93 5.68
CA THR A 94 7.04 12.36 5.63
C THR A 94 5.82 13.24 5.86
N ARG A 95 4.71 12.95 5.18
CA ARG A 95 3.46 13.71 5.34
C ARG A 95 2.81 13.55 6.72
N LEU A 96 2.84 12.35 7.29
CA LEU A 96 2.37 12.10 8.65
C LEU A 96 3.23 12.86 9.67
N THR A 97 4.55 12.88 9.47
CA THR A 97 5.50 13.60 10.33
C THR A 97 5.32 15.12 10.24
N ASP A 98 5.05 15.67 9.05
CA ASP A 98 4.72 17.09 8.88
C ASP A 98 3.44 17.48 9.64
N LYS A 99 2.46 16.57 9.71
CA LYS A 99 1.26 16.70 10.55
C LYS A 99 1.54 16.42 12.04
N ARG A 100 2.81 16.24 12.41
CA ARG A 100 3.32 15.94 13.76
C ARG A 100 2.78 14.63 14.33
N ALA A 101 2.56 13.62 13.49
CA ALA A 101 2.23 12.28 13.96
C ALA A 101 3.33 11.73 14.86
N ALA A 102 2.94 11.00 15.90
CA ALA A 102 3.84 10.31 16.81
C ALA A 102 3.46 8.84 16.94
N VAL A 103 4.48 7.98 16.98
CA VAL A 103 4.29 6.56 17.23
C VAL A 103 4.11 6.34 18.73
N SER A 104 2.99 5.72 19.12
CA SER A 104 2.80 5.27 20.50
C SER A 104 3.67 4.04 20.81
N ALA A 105 4.10 3.87 22.06
CA ALA A 105 4.86 2.69 22.48
C ALA A 105 4.13 1.37 22.16
N ARG A 106 2.80 1.36 22.33
CA ARG A 106 1.95 0.23 21.95
C ARG A 106 1.98 -0.02 20.44
N GLY A 107 1.87 1.04 19.63
CA GLY A 107 1.96 0.95 18.17
C GLY A 107 3.30 0.41 17.70
N ALA A 108 4.40 0.86 18.30
CA ALA A 108 5.74 0.34 18.02
C ALA A 108 5.87 -1.16 18.38
N ALA A 109 5.37 -1.56 19.56
CA ALA A 109 5.43 -2.94 20.01
C ALA A 109 4.61 -3.89 19.12
N VAL A 110 3.37 -3.52 18.80
CA VAL A 110 2.50 -4.28 17.88
C VAL A 110 3.14 -4.35 16.50
N GLY A 111 3.65 -3.23 16.00
CA GLY A 111 4.35 -3.16 14.74
C GLY A 111 5.57 -4.10 14.67
N GLY A 112 6.40 -4.09 15.70
CA GLY A 112 7.55 -4.98 15.81
C GLY A 112 7.13 -6.47 15.79
N ALA A 113 6.05 -6.82 16.49
CA ALA A 113 5.52 -8.18 16.46
C ALA A 113 5.00 -8.59 15.07
N ILE A 114 4.33 -7.69 14.34
CA ILE A 114 3.85 -7.92 12.98
C ILE A 114 5.02 -8.16 12.02
N VAL A 115 6.05 -7.31 12.06
CA VAL A 115 7.25 -7.47 11.23
C VAL A 115 7.96 -8.78 11.56
N ALA A 116 8.17 -9.08 12.84
CA ALA A 116 8.82 -10.31 13.28
C ALA A 116 8.06 -11.56 12.80
N ALA A 117 6.73 -11.56 12.93
CA ALA A 117 5.89 -12.64 12.43
C ALA A 117 5.98 -12.79 10.91
N GLY A 118 5.94 -11.68 10.17
CA GLY A 118 6.08 -11.68 8.71
C GLY A 118 7.44 -12.19 8.24
N VAL A 119 8.52 -11.71 8.85
CA VAL A 119 9.90 -12.15 8.55
C VAL A 119 10.06 -13.63 8.89
N GLY A 120 9.54 -14.09 10.04
CA GLY A 120 9.54 -15.50 10.42
C GLY A 120 8.79 -16.38 9.42
N LEU A 121 7.61 -15.96 8.99
CA LEU A 121 6.83 -16.65 7.96
C LEU A 121 7.59 -16.72 6.63
N ALA A 122 8.18 -15.61 6.19
CA ALA A 122 9.00 -15.57 4.98
C ALA A 122 10.22 -16.49 5.11
N ALA A 123 10.97 -16.42 6.20
CA ALA A 123 12.14 -17.26 6.43
C ALA A 123 11.81 -18.76 6.42
N TRP A 124 10.62 -19.12 6.92
CA TRP A 124 10.14 -20.50 6.94
C TRP A 124 9.62 -21.00 5.58
N LYS A 125 8.82 -20.19 4.87
CA LYS A 125 8.07 -20.64 3.69
C LYS A 125 8.64 -20.14 2.36
N ASN A 126 9.28 -18.99 2.34
CA ASN A 126 9.88 -18.41 1.15
C ASN A 126 10.97 -17.36 1.49
N ARG A 127 12.22 -17.84 1.68
CA ARG A 127 13.36 -16.99 2.10
C ARG A 127 13.64 -15.84 1.13
N ALA A 128 13.27 -15.99 -0.14
CA ALA A 128 13.44 -14.94 -1.14
C ALA A 128 12.57 -13.70 -0.88
N LEU A 129 11.60 -13.76 0.05
CA LEU A 129 10.77 -12.61 0.43
C LEU A 129 11.28 -11.90 1.69
N VAL A 130 12.25 -12.46 2.41
CA VAL A 130 12.76 -11.88 3.67
C VAL A 130 13.18 -10.41 3.50
N PRO A 131 13.95 -10.00 2.46
CA PRO A 131 14.31 -8.60 2.30
C PRO A 131 13.10 -7.68 2.10
N ALA A 132 12.11 -8.14 1.33
CA ALA A 132 10.89 -7.37 1.07
C ALA A 132 10.04 -7.19 2.34
N VAL A 133 9.90 -8.24 3.15
CA VAL A 133 9.13 -8.14 4.40
C VAL A 133 9.88 -7.35 5.46
N ALA A 134 11.20 -7.54 5.57
CA ALA A 134 12.01 -6.80 6.54
C ALA A 134 12.03 -5.29 6.25
N LEU A 135 12.17 -4.89 4.99
CA LEU A 135 12.25 -3.47 4.63
C LEU A 135 10.87 -2.87 4.33
N GLY A 136 10.15 -3.43 3.36
CA GLY A 136 8.82 -2.97 2.96
C GLY A 136 7.78 -3.16 4.05
N GLY A 137 7.78 -4.32 4.72
CA GLY A 137 6.87 -4.59 5.85
C GLY A 137 7.11 -3.65 7.04
N THR A 138 8.38 -3.35 7.37
CA THR A 138 8.69 -2.35 8.40
C THR A 138 8.22 -0.95 8.01
N ALA A 139 8.41 -0.55 6.75
CA ALA A 139 7.93 0.75 6.26
C ALA A 139 6.40 0.86 6.31
N ALA A 140 5.68 -0.22 5.94
CA ALA A 140 4.23 -0.30 6.03
C ALA A 140 3.73 -0.22 7.48
N VAL A 141 4.37 -0.97 8.38
CA VAL A 141 4.08 -0.92 9.82
C VAL A 141 4.37 0.46 10.41
N ALA A 142 5.48 1.09 10.06
CA ALA A 142 5.81 2.43 10.53
C ALA A 142 4.77 3.46 10.06
N THR A 143 4.31 3.33 8.80
CA THR A 143 3.23 4.15 8.26
C THR A 143 1.95 3.96 9.06
N ALA A 144 1.52 2.72 9.31
CA ALA A 144 0.32 2.40 10.09
C ALA A 144 0.42 2.92 11.53
N ALA A 145 1.57 2.72 12.18
CA ALA A 145 1.79 3.16 13.56
C ALA A 145 1.78 4.70 13.70
N LEU A 146 2.25 5.43 12.70
CA LEU A 146 2.12 6.89 12.64
C LEU A 146 0.70 7.34 12.31
N ALA A 147 0.04 6.64 11.40
CA ALA A 147 -1.34 6.92 10.98
C ALA A 147 -2.37 6.70 12.11
N ASP A 148 -2.03 5.88 13.10
CA ASP A 148 -2.88 5.58 14.26
C ASP A 148 -2.83 6.64 15.37
N ASP A 149 -2.09 7.74 15.20
CA ASP A 149 -2.03 8.85 16.16
C ASP A 149 -3.45 9.38 16.46
N GLU A 150 -3.74 9.55 17.75
CA GLU A 150 -5.02 10.03 18.26
C GLU A 150 -5.41 11.42 17.73
N ARG A 151 -4.42 12.23 17.33
CA ARG A 151 -4.61 13.55 16.72
C ARG A 151 -5.48 13.51 15.46
N PHE A 152 -5.45 12.41 14.72
CA PHE A 152 -6.23 12.24 13.49
C PHE A 152 -7.68 11.80 13.74
N ARG A 153 -8.03 11.37 14.96
CA ARG A 153 -9.36 10.79 15.25
C ARG A 153 -10.50 11.80 15.43
N ARG A 154 -10.21 13.10 15.59
CA ARG A 154 -11.20 14.09 16.05
C ARG A 154 -11.31 15.37 15.22
N ARG A 155 -10.69 15.44 14.05
CA ARG A 155 -10.53 16.69 13.30
C ARG A 155 -11.44 16.77 12.08
N THR A 156 -11.31 15.85 11.11
CA THR A 156 -12.18 15.79 9.92
C THR A 156 -12.48 14.33 9.54
N THR A 157 -13.51 14.12 8.71
CA THR A 157 -13.83 12.79 8.17
C THR A 157 -12.67 12.22 7.35
N ALA A 158 -11.91 13.05 6.62
CA ALA A 158 -10.76 12.58 5.86
C ALA A 158 -9.57 12.23 6.75
N GLU A 159 -9.30 13.01 7.80
CA GLU A 159 -8.26 12.67 8.78
C GLU A 159 -8.61 11.38 9.56
N GLY A 160 -9.89 11.11 9.83
CA GLY A 160 -10.34 9.82 10.36
C GLY A 160 -10.08 8.62 9.42
N GLY A 161 -9.92 8.89 8.12
CA GLY A 161 -9.56 7.92 7.10
C GLY A 161 -8.08 7.53 7.09
N ILE A 162 -7.18 8.32 7.71
CA ILE A 162 -5.73 8.08 7.70
C ILE A 162 -5.38 6.73 8.32
N SER A 163 -5.83 6.48 9.55
CA SER A 163 -5.60 5.22 10.28
C SER A 163 -6.18 4.02 9.53
N HIS A 164 -7.43 4.13 9.07
CA HIS A 164 -8.07 3.06 8.30
C HIS A 164 -7.30 2.77 7.00
N GLY A 165 -6.89 3.82 6.28
CA GLY A 165 -6.17 3.71 5.03
C GLY A 165 -4.85 2.99 5.19
N ALA A 166 -4.03 3.41 6.15
CA ALA A 166 -2.74 2.79 6.42
C ALA A 166 -2.87 1.34 6.92
N ASN A 167 -3.86 1.05 7.76
CA ASN A 167 -4.13 -0.31 8.23
C ASN A 167 -4.64 -1.23 7.11
N LEU A 168 -5.45 -0.73 6.18
CA LEU A 168 -5.87 -1.47 4.98
C LEU A 168 -4.67 -1.79 4.07
N MET A 169 -3.75 -0.83 3.89
CA MET A 169 -2.51 -1.08 3.14
C MET A 169 -1.66 -2.16 3.82
N LEU A 170 -1.46 -2.07 5.14
CA LEU A 170 -0.72 -3.07 5.90
C LEU A 170 -1.37 -4.46 5.81
N ALA A 171 -2.69 -4.53 5.93
CA ALA A 171 -3.45 -5.76 5.74
C ALA A 171 -3.26 -6.33 4.33
N GLY A 172 -3.29 -5.48 3.31
CA GLY A 172 -2.98 -5.85 1.92
C GLY A 172 -1.58 -6.46 1.77
N GLU A 173 -0.55 -5.85 2.36
CA GLU A 173 0.81 -6.45 2.35
C GLU A 173 0.85 -7.80 3.09
N GLY A 174 0.11 -7.94 4.19
CA GLY A 174 -0.05 -9.21 4.89
C GLY A 174 -0.71 -10.30 4.04
N LEU A 175 -1.80 -9.98 3.35
CA LEU A 175 -2.48 -10.91 2.43
C LEU A 175 -1.57 -11.29 1.25
N ARG A 176 -0.82 -10.32 0.70
CA ARG A 176 0.18 -10.57 -0.34
C ARG A 176 1.27 -11.51 0.15
N LEU A 177 1.77 -11.31 1.36
CA LEU A 177 2.75 -12.20 1.98
C LEU A 177 2.20 -13.62 2.12
N VAL A 178 0.97 -13.77 2.63
CA VAL A 178 0.30 -15.07 2.76
C VAL A 178 0.17 -15.75 1.39
N ARG A 179 -0.27 -15.00 0.36
CA ARG A 179 -0.38 -15.50 -1.01
C ARG A 179 0.96 -16.01 -1.55
N ASN A 180 2.03 -15.25 -1.33
CA ASN A 180 3.37 -15.52 -1.89
C ASN A 180 4.23 -16.47 -1.04
N THR A 181 3.72 -16.92 0.11
CA THR A 181 4.37 -17.89 1.01
C THR A 181 3.59 -19.19 1.11
N LEU A 182 2.38 -19.14 1.67
CA LEU A 182 1.56 -20.31 2.00
C LEU A 182 0.82 -20.87 0.78
N LEU A 183 0.51 -20.01 -0.18
CA LEU A 183 -0.28 -20.37 -1.35
C LEU A 183 0.53 -20.34 -2.66
N LYS A 184 1.85 -20.09 -2.60
CA LYS A 184 2.71 -19.88 -3.79
C LYS A 184 2.66 -21.03 -4.81
N ASP A 185 2.47 -22.27 -4.35
CA ASP A 185 2.45 -23.47 -5.19
C ASP A 185 1.01 -23.88 -5.59
N LYS A 186 0.00 -23.14 -5.12
CA LYS A 186 -1.40 -23.40 -5.45
C LYS A 186 -1.73 -22.78 -6.81
N LYS A 187 -2.26 -23.62 -7.72
CA LYS A 187 -2.81 -23.18 -9.01
C LYS A 187 -3.89 -22.14 -8.79
N HIS A 188 -3.94 -21.14 -9.67
CA HIS A 188 -4.97 -20.13 -9.63
C HIS A 188 -6.36 -20.75 -9.75
N ASN A 189 -7.27 -20.31 -8.89
CA ASN A 189 -8.69 -20.60 -8.94
C ASN A 189 -9.45 -19.35 -8.49
N PHE A 190 -10.78 -19.40 -8.54
CA PHE A 190 -11.62 -18.26 -8.18
C PHE A 190 -11.31 -17.71 -6.78
N TRP A 191 -11.12 -18.56 -5.77
CA TRP A 191 -10.83 -18.14 -4.39
C TRP A 191 -9.46 -17.45 -4.23
N ILE A 192 -8.45 -17.96 -4.94
CA ILE A 192 -7.14 -17.33 -5.01
C ILE A 192 -7.23 -15.99 -5.73
N GLY A 193 -7.96 -15.94 -6.84
CA GLY A 193 -8.22 -14.69 -7.55
C GLY A 193 -8.97 -13.67 -6.69
N MET A 194 -9.92 -14.11 -5.86
CA MET A 194 -10.60 -13.25 -4.88
C MET A 194 -9.62 -12.74 -3.82
N LEU A 195 -8.73 -13.58 -3.29
CA LEU A 195 -7.70 -13.14 -2.33
C LEU A 195 -6.79 -12.08 -2.97
N GLU A 196 -6.38 -12.27 -4.21
CA GLU A 196 -5.54 -11.30 -4.94
C GLU A 196 -6.30 -10.01 -5.25
N GLY A 197 -7.58 -10.09 -5.63
CA GLY A 197 -8.45 -8.93 -5.82
C GLY A 197 -8.71 -8.17 -4.51
N LEU A 198 -8.93 -8.87 -3.40
CA LEU A 198 -9.06 -8.28 -2.06
C LEU A 198 -7.76 -7.61 -1.61
N THR A 199 -6.62 -8.24 -1.88
CA THR A 199 -5.29 -7.68 -1.62
C THR A 199 -5.14 -6.34 -2.36
N LEU A 200 -5.44 -6.33 -3.65
CA LEU A 200 -5.36 -5.12 -4.47
C LEU A 200 -6.35 -4.06 -3.99
N GLY A 201 -7.61 -4.43 -3.76
CA GLY A 201 -8.65 -3.54 -3.27
C GLY A 201 -8.28 -2.90 -1.94
N ALA A 202 -7.75 -3.69 -1.00
CA ALA A 202 -7.29 -3.21 0.30
C ALA A 202 -6.15 -2.19 0.15
N THR A 203 -5.13 -2.51 -0.65
CA THR A 203 -4.02 -1.56 -0.90
C THR A 203 -4.47 -0.30 -1.63
N SER A 204 -5.40 -0.40 -2.58
CA SER A 204 -5.88 0.72 -3.40
C SER A 204 -6.78 1.65 -2.58
N VAL A 205 -7.84 1.11 -1.97
CA VAL A 205 -8.73 1.89 -1.08
C VAL A 205 -7.93 2.47 0.08
N GLY A 206 -7.00 1.68 0.64
CA GLY A 206 -6.11 2.13 1.70
C GLY A 206 -5.29 3.35 1.30
N ALA A 207 -4.64 3.29 0.13
CA ALA A 207 -3.86 4.41 -0.39
C ALA A 207 -4.72 5.63 -0.70
N MET A 208 -5.93 5.45 -1.22
CA MET A 208 -6.87 6.56 -1.48
C MET A 208 -7.25 7.28 -0.18
N LEU A 209 -7.69 6.53 0.85
CA LEU A 209 -8.04 7.11 2.15
C LEU A 209 -6.85 7.82 2.80
N LEU A 210 -5.66 7.24 2.67
CA LEU A 210 -4.45 7.82 3.21
C LEU A 210 -4.06 9.12 2.48
N VAL A 211 -4.06 9.11 1.14
CA VAL A 211 -3.82 10.31 0.31
C VAL A 211 -4.80 11.40 0.67
N ASP A 212 -6.09 11.09 0.73
CA ASP A 212 -7.15 12.04 1.06
C ASP A 212 -6.88 12.70 2.42
N GLY A 213 -6.65 11.90 3.45
CA GLY A 213 -6.42 12.41 4.81
C GLY A 213 -5.12 13.22 4.96
N VAL A 214 -4.05 12.90 4.22
CA VAL A 214 -2.79 13.66 4.29
C VAL A 214 -2.76 14.92 3.42
N THR A 215 -3.77 15.10 2.56
CA THR A 215 -3.92 16.27 1.67
C THR A 215 -4.86 17.35 2.19
N GLU A 216 -5.78 17.03 3.11
CA GLU A 216 -6.51 18.02 3.91
C GLU A 216 -5.60 18.71 4.93
#